data_AF-A0A4Z0EJ58-F1
#
_entry.id   AF-A0A4Z0EJ58-F1
#
_cell.length_a   1.000
_cell.length_b   1.000
_cell.length_c   1.000
_cell.angle_alpha   90.00
_cell.angle_beta   90.00
_cell.angle_gamma   90.00
#
_symmetry.space_group_name_H-M   'P 1'
#
loop_
_entity.id
_entity.type
_entity.pdbx_description
1 polymer ?
#
loop_
_entity_poly.entity_id
_entity_poly.type
_entity_poly.pdbx_seq_one_letter_code
_entity_poly.pdbx_strand_id
1 'polypeptide(L)'
;MTHLLTTKLVSIIGAFFGGLATLLRSGEGYELLKVNGGKGTVQGDVFSANSLLRSAMSALSPSPHIVLQQAVDRLYVTFGAYPLTSLDGCPCCVSVADKGQVTHRALRELTEQDLGRYAGKAMTTWGTVEDFKHFLPRLFELTAAFRAPYEEYIVFSKLDYGHWRTWPPLEIEAIEQYLLALWDVVLISEAWQFRDYFTALAGIYPHFDELLQHWEAATAPEVWALLGEEVYYHSESIFRDKYFHGPFLMSPQLSQRFRTWVTSQPVRDKLLTAFSQCAEEAAEKLGLAYDLIDCEIKYKR
;
A
#
# COMPACT_ATOMS: atom_id res chain seq x y z
N MET A 1 -28.34 -8.77 23.40
CA MET A 1 -27.37 -7.86 22.74
C MET A 1 -27.52 -7.82 21.21
N THR A 2 -27.88 -8.93 20.56
CA THR A 2 -28.10 -9.02 19.09
C THR A 2 -29.23 -8.15 18.54
N HIS A 3 -30.26 -7.87 19.35
CA HIS A 3 -31.42 -7.03 18.98
C HIS A 3 -31.13 -5.51 18.99
N LEU A 4 -30.15 -5.06 19.79
CA LEU A 4 -29.79 -3.63 19.88
C LEU A 4 -28.89 -3.20 18.70
N LEU A 5 -28.01 -4.10 18.25
CA LEU A 5 -27.12 -3.88 17.10
C LEU A 5 -27.90 -3.79 15.78
N THR A 6 -28.95 -4.62 15.62
CA THR A 6 -29.83 -4.61 14.44
C THR A 6 -30.64 -3.32 14.35
N THR A 7 -31.15 -2.80 15.47
CA THR A 7 -31.96 -1.57 15.46
C THR A 7 -31.12 -0.33 15.07
N LYS A 8 -29.84 -0.27 15.48
CA LYS A 8 -28.92 0.80 15.07
C LYS A 8 -28.56 0.71 13.57
N LEU A 9 -28.37 -0.49 13.04
CA LEU A 9 -28.04 -0.69 11.62
C LEU A 9 -29.19 -0.24 10.69
N VAL A 10 -30.43 -0.56 11.05
CA VAL A 10 -31.63 -0.17 10.28
C VAL A 10 -31.82 1.33 10.25
N SER A 11 -31.52 2.04 11.36
CA SER A 11 -31.62 3.49 11.41
C SER A 11 -30.55 4.20 10.57
N ILE A 12 -29.35 3.61 10.44
CA ILE A 12 -28.26 4.15 9.61
C ILE A 12 -28.57 3.95 8.12
N ILE A 13 -29.09 2.78 7.74
CA ILE A 13 -29.47 2.48 6.34
C ILE A 13 -30.68 3.33 5.91
N GLY A 14 -31.66 3.55 6.79
CA GLY A 14 -32.82 4.40 6.51
C GLY A 14 -32.47 5.89 6.31
N ALA A 15 -31.44 6.39 6.98
CA ALA A 15 -30.96 7.76 6.83
C ALA A 15 -30.26 8.01 5.48
N PHE A 16 -29.59 7.00 4.92
CA PHE A 16 -28.91 7.12 3.62
C PHE A 16 -29.85 7.04 2.41
N PHE A 17 -31.01 6.39 2.52
CA PHE A 17 -31.92 6.13 1.39
C PHE A 17 -33.27 6.85 1.44
N GLY A 18 -33.48 7.77 2.40
CA GLY A 18 -34.63 8.68 2.40
C GLY A 18 -36.00 8.02 2.64
N GLY A 19 -36.08 6.99 3.50
CA GLY A 19 -37.36 6.37 3.87
C GLY A 19 -37.24 5.26 4.92
N LEU A 20 -38.30 5.06 5.71
CA LEU A 20 -38.41 4.02 6.76
C LEU A 20 -38.45 2.63 6.10
N ALA A 21 -37.33 1.90 6.11
CA ALA A 21 -37.27 0.53 5.63
C ALA A 21 -37.54 -0.44 6.79
N THR A 22 -38.47 -1.39 6.60
CA THR A 22 -38.77 -2.45 7.57
C THR A 22 -38.23 -3.78 7.06
N LEU A 23 -37.48 -4.49 7.90
CA LEU A 23 -36.91 -5.80 7.60
C LEU A 23 -37.85 -6.91 8.07
N LEU A 24 -38.24 -7.79 7.15
CA LEU A 24 -38.98 -9.01 7.47
C LEU A 24 -38.07 -10.23 7.31
N ARG A 25 -38.24 -11.20 8.22
CA ARG A 25 -37.49 -12.47 8.24
C ARG A 25 -38.22 -13.47 7.36
N SER A 26 -37.59 -13.92 6.27
CA SER A 26 -38.00 -15.10 5.52
C SER A 26 -37.02 -16.25 5.77
N GLY A 27 -37.41 -17.48 5.43
CA GLY A 27 -36.79 -18.73 5.92
C GLY A 27 -35.28 -18.89 5.73
N GLU A 28 -34.64 -18.10 4.86
CA GLU A 28 -33.19 -18.15 4.61
C GLU A 28 -32.51 -16.76 4.55
N GLY A 29 -33.20 -15.67 4.94
CA GLY A 29 -32.61 -14.34 4.83
C GLY A 29 -33.50 -13.17 5.28
N TYR A 30 -32.94 -11.98 5.14
CA TYR A 30 -33.53 -10.70 5.49
C TYR A 30 -33.83 -9.91 4.23
N GLU A 31 -35.10 -9.61 3.94
CA GLU A 31 -35.51 -8.80 2.79
C GLU A 31 -35.83 -7.37 3.22
N LEU A 32 -35.37 -6.39 2.43
CA LEU A 32 -35.67 -4.97 2.58
C LEU A 32 -36.82 -4.59 1.64
N LEU A 33 -37.97 -4.24 2.20
CA LEU A 33 -39.09 -3.69 1.43
C LEU A 33 -39.11 -2.16 1.53
N LYS A 34 -39.03 -1.48 0.38
CA LYS A 34 -39.34 -0.06 0.26
C LYS A 34 -40.86 0.12 0.39
N VAL A 35 -41.33 0.71 1.49
CA VAL A 35 -42.74 1.11 1.63
C VAL A 35 -42.93 2.47 0.96
N ASN A 36 -43.18 2.48 -0.34
CA ASN A 36 -43.67 3.68 -1.03
C ASN A 36 -45.20 3.69 -0.97
N GLY A 37 -45.76 4.69 -0.30
CA GLY A 37 -47.19 4.97 -0.30
C GLY A 37 -47.65 5.44 -1.68
N GLY A 38 -47.95 4.51 -2.58
CA GLY A 38 -48.48 4.81 -3.90
C GLY A 38 -48.59 3.54 -4.73
N LYS A 39 -49.80 3.26 -5.25
CA LYS A 39 -50.08 2.12 -6.14
C LYS A 39 -49.16 2.19 -7.37
N GLY A 40 -48.09 1.41 -7.36
CA GLY A 40 -47.16 1.26 -8.47
C GLY A 40 -46.36 -0.03 -8.27
N THR A 41 -46.29 -0.84 -9.30
CA THR A 41 -45.57 -2.11 -9.36
C THR A 41 -44.11 -1.90 -8.95
N VAL A 42 -43.68 -2.53 -7.86
CA VAL A 42 -42.29 -2.46 -7.37
C VAL A 42 -41.47 -3.49 -8.14
N GLN A 43 -40.67 -3.03 -9.09
CA GLN A 43 -39.55 -3.80 -9.61
C GLN A 43 -38.41 -3.66 -8.59
N GLY A 44 -38.28 -4.64 -7.70
CA GLY A 44 -37.27 -4.63 -6.65
C GLY A 44 -35.94 -5.17 -7.16
N ASP A 45 -34.92 -4.31 -7.26
CA ASP A 45 -33.54 -4.76 -7.38
C ASP A 45 -33.15 -5.47 -6.08
N VAL A 46 -32.92 -6.78 -6.18
CA VAL A 46 -32.47 -7.61 -5.05
C VAL A 46 -30.98 -7.36 -4.83
N PHE A 47 -30.66 -6.36 -4.01
CA PHE A 47 -29.31 -6.26 -3.44
C PHE A 47 -29.19 -7.25 -2.28
N SER A 48 -28.29 -8.23 -2.39
CA SER A 48 -27.97 -9.13 -1.29
C SER A 48 -27.53 -8.32 -0.06
N ALA A 49 -28.00 -8.68 1.14
CA ALA A 49 -27.57 -8.04 2.38
C ALA A 49 -26.02 -7.97 2.53
N ASN A 50 -25.30 -8.93 1.93
CA ASN A 50 -23.84 -8.95 1.90
C ASN A 50 -23.20 -7.89 0.99
N SER A 51 -23.88 -7.41 -0.06
CA SER A 51 -23.36 -6.33 -0.90
C SER A 51 -23.57 -4.97 -0.23
N LEU A 52 -24.73 -4.76 0.40
CA LEU A 52 -25.02 -3.55 1.17
C LEU A 52 -24.11 -3.40 2.39
N LEU A 53 -23.85 -4.50 3.11
CA LEU A 53 -22.88 -4.51 4.22
C LEU A 53 -21.46 -4.21 3.73
N ARG A 54 -21.02 -4.76 2.59
CA ARG A 54 -19.71 -4.45 2.02
C ARG A 54 -19.57 -2.99 1.58
N SER A 55 -20.58 -2.43 0.89
CA SER A 55 -20.58 -1.02 0.52
C SER A 55 -20.59 -0.10 1.75
N ALA A 56 -21.38 -0.42 2.77
CA ALA A 56 -21.42 0.37 4.01
C ALA A 56 -20.10 0.28 4.79
N MET A 57 -19.46 -0.89 4.85
CA MET A 57 -18.14 -1.06 5.49
C MET A 57 -17.03 -0.36 4.71
N SER A 58 -17.06 -0.41 3.38
CA SER A 58 -16.12 0.32 2.51
C SER A 58 -16.26 1.84 2.65
N ALA A 59 -17.47 2.35 2.94
CA ALA A 59 -17.71 3.78 3.18
C ALA A 59 -17.31 4.24 4.60
N LEU A 60 -17.07 3.31 5.53
CA LEU A 60 -16.68 3.58 6.92
C LEU A 60 -15.17 3.41 7.16
N SER A 61 -14.46 2.74 6.26
CA SER A 61 -13.00 2.64 6.32
C SER A 61 -12.36 3.97 5.91
N PRO A 62 -11.36 4.47 6.67
CA PRO A 62 -10.62 5.66 6.26
C PRO A 62 -9.91 5.41 4.92
N SER A 63 -9.84 6.45 4.07
CA SER A 63 -9.07 6.39 2.83
C SER A 63 -7.60 6.01 3.11
N PRO A 64 -6.93 5.21 2.26
CA PRO A 64 -5.52 4.88 2.40
C PRO A 64 -4.62 6.10 2.63
N HIS A 65 -4.90 7.23 1.98
CA HIS A 65 -4.14 8.47 2.16
C HIS A 65 -4.28 9.05 3.58
N ILE A 66 -5.45 8.93 4.22
CA ILE A 66 -5.65 9.38 5.60
C ILE A 66 -4.85 8.49 6.56
N VAL A 67 -4.88 7.17 6.34
CA VAL A 67 -4.12 6.21 7.16
C VAL A 67 -2.62 6.47 7.02
N LEU A 68 -2.13 6.70 5.80
CA LEU A 68 -0.73 7.05 5.55
C LEU A 68 -0.33 8.36 6.22
N GLN A 69 -1.16 9.40 6.15
CA GLN A 69 -0.88 10.67 6.82
C GLN A 69 -0.78 10.50 8.36
N GLN A 70 -1.67 9.69 8.95
CA GLN A 70 -1.61 9.38 10.37
C GLN A 70 -0.34 8.59 10.75
N ALA A 71 0.09 7.68 9.88
CA ALA A 71 1.35 6.96 10.09
C ALA A 71 2.56 7.89 10.00
N VAL A 72 2.57 8.85 9.07
CA VAL A 72 3.59 9.92 8.99
C VAL A 72 3.61 10.75 10.26
N ASP A 73 2.46 11.18 10.77
CA ASP A 73 2.41 11.95 12.01
C ASP A 73 2.91 11.16 13.23
N ARG A 74 2.66 9.84 13.25
CA ARG A 74 3.20 8.95 14.28
C ARG A 74 4.73 8.89 14.21
N LEU A 75 5.34 8.84 13.02
CA LEU A 75 6.80 8.91 12.88
C LEU A 75 7.36 10.18 13.52
N TYR A 76 6.73 11.34 13.27
CA TYR A 76 7.16 12.59 13.88
C TYR A 76 7.08 12.59 15.40
N VAL A 77 6.04 11.99 15.97
CA VAL A 77 5.92 11.82 17.43
C VAL A 77 7.00 10.89 17.97
N THR A 78 7.17 9.71 17.36
CA THR A 78 8.09 8.67 17.81
C THR A 78 9.55 9.11 17.72
N PHE A 79 9.95 9.66 16.56
CA PHE A 79 11.35 10.07 16.33
C PHE A 79 11.64 11.51 16.79
N GLY A 80 10.63 12.24 17.28
CA GLY A 80 10.83 13.53 17.97
C GLY A 80 11.71 13.44 19.21
N ALA A 81 11.96 12.22 19.72
CA ALA A 81 12.92 11.94 20.78
C ALA A 81 14.40 12.17 20.39
N TYR A 82 14.70 12.33 19.09
CA TYR A 82 16.05 12.52 18.55
C TYR A 82 16.23 13.95 18.02
N PRO A 83 16.48 14.96 18.89
CA PRO A 83 16.79 16.30 18.44
C PRO A 83 18.16 16.35 17.76
N LEU A 84 18.29 17.18 16.74
CA LEU A 84 19.57 17.38 16.06
C LEU A 84 20.50 18.21 16.96
N THR A 85 21.56 17.59 17.48
CA THR A 85 22.53 18.25 18.37
C THR A 85 23.77 18.69 17.61
N SER A 86 24.39 17.77 16.86
CA SER A 86 25.55 18.02 16.01
C SER A 86 25.49 17.12 14.80
N LEU A 87 25.63 17.71 13.61
CA LEU A 87 25.61 16.96 12.37
C LEU A 87 27.00 16.92 11.74
N ASP A 88 27.73 15.84 12.02
CA ASP A 88 29.06 15.64 11.48
C ASP A 88 29.05 14.90 10.16
N GLY A 89 30.07 15.15 9.34
CA GLY A 89 30.18 14.55 8.02
C GLY A 89 31.65 14.46 7.62
N CYS A 90 31.94 13.49 6.76
CA CYS A 90 33.29 13.30 6.23
C CYS A 90 33.72 14.57 5.48
N PRO A 91 34.86 15.21 5.83
CA PRO A 91 35.25 16.51 5.28
C PRO A 91 35.41 16.57 3.76
N CYS A 92 35.72 15.44 3.10
CA CYS A 92 35.80 15.38 1.64
C CYS A 92 34.45 15.14 0.95
N CYS A 93 33.41 14.77 1.71
CA CYS A 93 32.10 14.35 1.20
C CYS A 93 30.98 15.36 1.48
N VAL A 94 31.09 16.09 2.58
CA VAL A 94 30.07 16.99 3.12
C VAL A 94 30.70 18.33 3.44
N SER A 95 30.29 19.37 2.74
CA SER A 95 30.76 20.73 2.96
C SER A 95 30.01 21.40 4.12
N VAL A 96 30.53 22.55 4.59
CA VAL A 96 29.80 23.40 5.56
C VAL A 96 28.48 23.90 4.98
N ALA A 97 28.42 24.18 3.67
CA ALA A 97 27.19 24.56 2.98
C ALA A 97 26.16 23.43 2.98
N ASP A 98 26.59 22.18 2.74
CA ASP A 98 25.73 21.00 2.82
C ASP A 98 25.09 20.88 4.21
N LYS A 99 25.87 21.06 5.29
CA LYS A 99 25.34 21.09 6.66
C LYS A 99 24.33 22.20 6.89
N GLY A 100 24.61 23.41 6.38
CA GLY A 100 23.69 24.54 6.45
C GLY A 100 22.36 24.26 5.74
N GLN A 101 22.40 23.54 4.62
CA GLN A 101 21.21 23.23 3.81
C GLN A 101 20.18 22.36 4.55
N VAL A 102 20.59 21.51 5.48
CA VAL A 102 19.66 20.63 6.23
C VAL A 102 19.32 21.15 7.63
N THR A 103 19.81 22.35 7.99
CA THR A 103 19.65 22.92 9.34
C THR A 103 19.12 24.34 9.36
N HIS A 104 18.90 24.98 8.20
CA HIS A 104 18.46 26.38 8.10
C HIS A 104 16.98 26.62 8.42
N ARG A 105 16.18 25.56 8.65
CA ARG A 105 14.74 25.65 8.93
C ARG A 105 14.26 24.47 9.76
N ALA A 106 13.00 24.52 10.21
CA ALA A 106 12.40 23.42 10.95
C ALA A 106 12.34 22.14 10.11
N LEU A 107 12.44 20.98 10.76
CA LEU A 107 12.46 19.66 10.10
C LEU A 107 11.31 19.48 9.08
N ARG A 108 10.08 19.87 9.44
CA ARG A 108 8.89 19.78 8.57
C ARG A 108 8.93 20.71 7.36
N GLU A 109 9.77 21.74 7.39
CA GLU A 109 9.89 22.75 6.33
C GLU A 109 11.03 22.44 5.34
N LEU A 110 11.87 21.44 5.63
CA LEU A 110 12.95 20.99 4.75
C LEU A 110 12.37 20.46 3.43
N THR A 111 12.86 21.00 2.33
CA THR A 111 12.43 20.63 0.98
C THR A 111 13.15 19.37 0.48
N GLU A 112 12.69 18.88 -0.65
CA GLU A 112 13.33 17.87 -1.47
C GLU A 112 14.80 18.22 -1.75
N GLN A 113 15.04 19.46 -2.19
CA GLN A 113 16.40 19.91 -2.49
C GLN A 113 17.29 19.89 -1.24
N ASP A 114 16.72 20.23 -0.08
CA ASP A 114 17.45 20.25 1.17
C ASP A 114 17.93 18.85 1.56
N LEU A 115 17.08 17.83 1.40
CA LEU A 115 17.33 16.48 1.89
C LEU A 115 17.92 15.50 0.85
N GLY A 116 17.87 15.82 -0.45
CA GLY A 116 18.32 14.90 -1.50
C GLY A 116 19.76 14.42 -1.32
N ARG A 117 20.68 15.36 -1.03
CA ARG A 117 22.09 15.00 -0.80
C ARG A 117 22.30 14.25 0.51
N TYR A 118 21.54 14.59 1.55
CA TYR A 118 21.61 13.93 2.85
C TYR A 118 21.20 12.46 2.75
N ALA A 119 20.07 12.16 2.09
CA ALA A 119 19.51 10.81 1.99
C ALA A 119 20.51 9.75 1.51
N GLY A 120 21.28 10.05 0.45
CA GLY A 120 22.30 9.13 -0.06
C GLY A 120 23.51 8.95 0.88
N LYS A 121 23.83 9.98 1.68
CA LYS A 121 25.02 10.03 2.52
C LYS A 121 24.79 9.68 3.99
N ALA A 122 23.52 9.62 4.41
CA ALA A 122 23.12 9.34 5.77
C ALA A 122 23.83 8.11 6.31
N MET A 123 24.39 8.23 7.52
CA MET A 123 25.14 7.23 8.29
C MET A 123 26.45 6.72 7.68
N THR A 124 26.67 6.88 6.36
CA THR A 124 27.90 6.40 5.70
C THR A 124 28.97 7.47 5.68
N THR A 125 28.60 8.70 5.31
CA THR A 125 29.52 9.84 5.22
C THR A 125 28.95 11.10 5.87
N TRP A 126 27.71 11.05 6.37
CA TRP A 126 27.02 12.18 6.97
C TRP A 126 26.08 11.72 8.09
N GLY A 127 26.38 12.12 9.31
CA GLY A 127 25.62 11.84 10.51
C GLY A 127 25.78 10.42 11.04
N THR A 128 25.24 10.23 12.23
CA THR A 128 25.08 8.96 12.95
C THR A 128 23.69 8.37 12.71
N VAL A 129 23.39 7.24 13.35
CA VAL A 129 22.04 6.67 13.36
C VAL A 129 21.02 7.58 14.05
N GLU A 130 21.41 8.32 15.08
CA GLU A 130 20.52 9.26 15.78
C GLU A 130 20.18 10.46 14.88
N ASP A 131 21.16 10.94 14.11
CA ASP A 131 20.93 11.97 13.09
C ASP A 131 19.99 11.47 12.00
N PHE A 132 20.16 10.21 11.56
CA PHE A 132 19.23 9.63 10.59
C PHE A 132 17.82 9.52 11.14
N LYS A 133 17.66 9.09 12.40
CA LYS A 133 16.38 9.07 13.10
C LYS A 133 15.75 10.46 13.20
N HIS A 134 16.54 11.52 13.40
CA HIS A 134 16.05 12.90 13.37
C HIS A 134 15.39 13.24 12.03
N PHE A 135 16.03 12.93 10.90
CA PHE A 135 15.52 13.26 9.57
C PHE A 135 14.49 12.25 9.02
N LEU A 136 14.41 11.05 9.61
CA LEU A 136 13.58 9.94 9.12
C LEU A 136 12.11 10.31 8.89
N PRO A 137 11.40 11.00 9.81
CA PRO A 137 10.00 11.36 9.58
C PRO A 137 9.81 12.25 8.34
N ARG A 138 10.74 13.17 8.08
CA ARG A 138 10.65 14.07 6.93
C ARG A 138 11.00 13.36 5.62
N LEU A 139 12.00 12.48 5.64
CA LEU A 139 12.33 11.64 4.50
C LEU A 139 11.11 10.77 4.11
N PHE A 140 10.45 10.17 5.10
CA PHE A 140 9.28 9.33 4.88
C PHE A 140 8.04 10.14 4.47
N GLU A 141 7.84 11.34 5.01
CA GLU A 141 6.78 12.23 4.55
C GLU A 141 6.94 12.62 3.07
N LEU A 142 8.17 12.93 2.62
CA LEU A 142 8.44 13.23 1.21
C LEU A 142 8.24 12.01 0.30
N THR A 143 8.63 10.82 0.76
CA THR A 143 8.36 9.55 0.08
C THR A 143 6.87 9.26 -0.02
N ALA A 144 6.11 9.42 1.07
CA ALA A 144 4.65 9.24 1.08
C ALA A 144 3.91 10.22 0.16
N ALA A 145 4.47 11.41 -0.04
CA ALA A 145 3.94 12.42 -0.95
C ALA A 145 4.40 12.24 -2.41
N PHE A 146 5.15 11.17 -2.72
CA PHE A 146 5.74 10.94 -4.04
C PHE A 146 6.62 12.10 -4.53
N ARG A 147 7.27 12.78 -3.59
CA ARG A 147 8.12 13.96 -3.81
C ARG A 147 9.56 13.68 -3.36
N ALA A 148 9.95 12.42 -3.21
CA ALA A 148 11.29 12.09 -2.80
C ALA A 148 12.32 12.60 -3.84
N PRO A 149 13.37 13.34 -3.44
CA PRO A 149 14.48 13.75 -4.30
C PRO A 149 15.48 12.60 -4.58
N TYR A 150 15.11 11.38 -4.25
CA TYR A 150 15.92 10.16 -4.28
C TYR A 150 15.00 8.99 -4.62
N GLU A 151 15.60 7.91 -5.12
CA GLU A 151 14.90 6.63 -5.28
C GLU A 151 14.61 6.03 -3.90
N GLU A 152 13.43 5.43 -3.71
CA GLU A 152 12.89 4.98 -2.42
C GLU A 152 13.80 3.95 -1.75
N TYR A 153 14.40 3.07 -2.55
CA TYR A 153 15.34 2.06 -2.06
C TYR A 153 16.55 2.70 -1.35
N ILE A 154 16.94 3.93 -1.71
CA ILE A 154 18.07 4.61 -1.07
C ILE A 154 17.77 4.79 0.41
N VAL A 155 16.63 5.37 0.77
CA VAL A 155 16.31 5.60 2.19
C VAL A 155 15.91 4.30 2.89
N PHE A 156 15.22 3.38 2.24
CA PHE A 156 14.91 2.08 2.87
C PHE A 156 16.16 1.25 3.13
N SER A 157 17.16 1.29 2.25
CA SER A 157 18.46 0.63 2.51
C SER A 157 19.20 1.25 3.71
N LYS A 158 18.95 2.53 4.04
CA LYS A 158 19.49 3.14 5.26
C LYS A 158 18.87 2.56 6.51
N LEU A 159 17.60 2.17 6.51
CA LEU A 159 17.02 1.45 7.64
C LEU A 159 17.81 0.17 7.95
N ASP A 160 18.12 -0.64 6.93
CA ASP A 160 18.90 -1.86 7.10
C ASP A 160 20.34 -1.56 7.55
N TYR A 161 20.97 -0.53 6.97
CA TYR A 161 22.30 -0.06 7.40
C TYR A 161 22.33 0.34 8.88
N GLY A 162 21.27 1.01 9.36
CA GLY A 162 21.10 1.39 10.76
C GLY A 162 20.57 0.27 11.66
N HIS A 163 20.39 -0.95 11.13
CA HIS A 163 19.85 -2.11 11.84
C HIS A 163 18.51 -1.82 12.55
N TRP A 164 17.57 -1.18 11.85
CA TRP A 164 16.31 -0.69 12.42
C TRP A 164 15.49 -1.72 13.20
N ARG A 165 15.59 -3.01 12.82
CA ARG A 165 14.93 -4.13 13.53
C ARG A 165 15.47 -4.39 14.95
N THR A 166 16.53 -3.68 15.36
CA THR A 166 17.09 -3.72 16.72
C THR A 166 16.77 -2.46 17.54
N TRP A 167 16.07 -1.49 16.94
CA TRP A 167 15.67 -0.25 17.60
C TRP A 167 14.56 -0.50 18.64
N PRO A 168 14.23 0.50 19.49
CA PRO A 168 13.13 0.39 20.43
C PRO A 168 11.82 -0.08 19.76
N PRO A 169 10.99 -0.91 20.43
CA PRO A 169 9.78 -1.48 19.84
C PRO A 169 8.82 -0.45 19.24
N LEU A 170 8.66 0.71 19.87
CA LEU A 170 7.80 1.79 19.37
C LEU A 170 8.30 2.40 18.05
N GLU A 171 9.60 2.37 17.79
CA GLU A 171 10.20 2.83 16.54
C GLU A 171 9.99 1.83 15.41
N ILE A 172 10.20 0.54 15.72
CA ILE A 172 9.93 -0.57 14.79
C ILE A 172 8.45 -0.54 14.38
N GLU A 173 7.54 -0.48 15.36
CA GLU A 173 6.10 -0.43 15.11
C GLU A 173 5.71 0.78 14.24
N ALA A 174 6.25 1.97 14.53
CA ALA A 174 5.95 3.16 13.75
C ALA A 174 6.43 3.05 12.29
N ILE A 175 7.59 2.44 12.05
CA ILE A 175 8.11 2.18 10.70
C ILE A 175 7.24 1.14 9.99
N GLU A 176 6.89 0.03 10.63
CA GLU A 176 6.07 -1.03 10.03
C GLU A 176 4.67 -0.52 9.65
N GLN A 177 4.03 0.26 10.53
CA GLN A 177 2.74 0.90 10.25
C GLN A 177 2.82 1.87 9.08
N TYR A 178 3.91 2.64 8.98
CA TYR A 178 4.14 3.51 7.83
C TYR A 178 4.32 2.73 6.53
N LEU A 179 5.15 1.68 6.53
CA LEU A 179 5.42 0.88 5.33
C LEU A 179 4.15 0.19 4.80
N LEU A 180 3.32 -0.34 5.70
CA LEU A 180 2.05 -0.96 5.32
C LEU A 180 1.03 0.08 4.83
N ALA A 181 0.94 1.23 5.48
CA ALA A 181 0.05 2.30 5.02
C ALA A 181 0.49 2.90 3.66
N LEU A 182 1.81 2.95 3.42
CA LEU A 182 2.37 3.39 2.14
C LEU A 182 2.03 2.37 1.05
N TRP A 183 2.12 1.07 1.35
CA TRP A 183 1.72 0.01 0.43
C TRP A 183 0.28 0.17 -0.07
N ASP A 184 -0.67 0.46 0.82
CA ASP A 184 -2.07 0.65 0.43
C ASP A 184 -2.27 1.85 -0.51
N VAL A 185 -1.47 2.92 -0.36
CA VAL A 185 -1.48 4.07 -1.29
C VAL A 185 -0.79 3.72 -2.60
N VAL A 186 0.30 2.96 -2.57
CA VAL A 186 1.03 2.51 -3.75
C VAL A 186 0.16 1.60 -4.63
N LEU A 187 -0.67 0.74 -4.02
CA LEU A 187 -1.59 -0.15 -4.76
C LEU A 187 -2.63 0.59 -5.61
N ILE A 188 -2.89 1.85 -5.32
CA ILE A 188 -3.83 2.70 -6.07
C ILE A 188 -3.11 3.83 -6.83
N SER A 189 -1.79 3.73 -6.98
CA SER A 189 -0.98 4.70 -7.72
C SER A 189 -0.84 4.33 -9.20
N GLU A 190 -0.19 5.20 -9.96
CA GLU A 190 0.12 4.96 -11.38
C GLU A 190 1.15 3.83 -11.54
N ALA A 191 1.09 3.08 -12.66
CA ALA A 191 1.93 1.90 -12.87
C ALA A 191 3.44 2.17 -12.79
N TRP A 192 3.90 3.30 -13.31
CA TRP A 192 5.32 3.68 -13.25
C TRP A 192 5.78 3.94 -11.82
N GLN A 193 4.92 4.53 -11.00
CA GLN A 193 5.18 4.81 -9.59
C GLN A 193 5.11 3.55 -8.74
N PHE A 194 4.13 2.69 -9.03
CA PHE A 194 3.98 1.40 -8.38
C PHE A 194 5.26 0.57 -8.46
N ARG A 195 5.89 0.48 -9.63
CA ARG A 195 7.08 -0.37 -9.84
C ARG A 195 8.22 -0.06 -8.89
N ASP A 196 8.59 1.21 -8.80
CA ASP A 196 9.73 1.64 -7.99
C ASP A 196 9.47 1.38 -6.50
N TYR A 197 8.24 1.66 -6.05
CA TYR A 197 7.82 1.45 -4.66
C TYR A 197 7.64 -0.01 -4.31
N PHE A 198 7.07 -0.83 -5.20
CA PHE A 198 6.84 -2.25 -4.96
C PHE A 198 8.15 -2.95 -4.60
N THR A 199 9.18 -2.74 -5.41
CA THR A 199 10.46 -3.39 -5.15
C THR A 199 11.11 -2.93 -3.85
N ALA A 200 11.04 -1.63 -3.55
CA ALA A 200 11.61 -1.07 -2.35
C ALA A 200 10.87 -1.57 -1.09
N LEU A 201 9.53 -1.53 -1.08
CA LEU A 201 8.68 -1.94 0.03
C LEU A 201 8.78 -3.44 0.30
N ALA A 202 8.70 -4.26 -0.74
CA ALA A 202 8.72 -5.70 -0.59
C ALA A 202 10.08 -6.22 -0.12
N GLY A 203 11.17 -5.47 -0.37
CA GLY A 203 12.50 -5.78 0.15
C GLY A 203 12.71 -5.42 1.63
N ILE A 204 11.99 -4.43 2.17
CA ILE A 204 12.20 -3.92 3.53
C ILE A 204 11.13 -4.38 4.52
N TYR A 205 9.89 -4.58 4.08
CA TYR A 205 8.78 -4.93 4.95
C TYR A 205 8.90 -6.38 5.45
N PRO A 206 8.81 -6.63 6.78
CA PRO A 206 9.09 -7.94 7.36
C PRO A 206 8.03 -9.01 7.04
N HIS A 207 6.80 -8.61 6.71
CA HIS A 207 5.67 -9.51 6.52
C HIS A 207 5.19 -9.50 5.06
N PHE A 208 6.03 -9.97 4.14
CA PHE A 208 5.74 -9.92 2.70
C PHE A 208 4.36 -10.50 2.31
N ASP A 209 3.89 -11.58 2.95
CA ASP A 209 2.57 -12.14 2.66
C ASP A 209 1.42 -11.19 3.03
N GLU A 210 1.59 -10.30 4.00
CA GLU A 210 0.59 -9.29 4.36
C GLU A 210 0.44 -8.27 3.23
N LEU A 211 1.54 -7.89 2.55
CA LEU A 211 1.46 -7.07 1.34
C LEU A 211 0.64 -7.76 0.24
N LEU A 212 0.86 -9.05 0.04
CA LEU A 212 0.11 -9.85 -0.94
C LEU A 212 -1.36 -9.98 -0.55
N GLN A 213 -1.68 -10.15 0.73
CA GLN A 213 -3.06 -10.19 1.22
C GLN A 213 -3.80 -8.88 0.98
N HIS A 214 -3.14 -7.74 1.20
CA HIS A 214 -3.70 -6.42 0.90
C HIS A 214 -3.99 -6.27 -0.61
N TRP A 215 -3.10 -6.77 -1.46
CA TRP A 215 -3.34 -6.82 -2.91
C TRP A 215 -4.53 -7.73 -3.25
N GLU A 216 -4.59 -8.94 -2.72
CA GLU A 216 -5.69 -9.89 -2.97
C GLU A 216 -7.06 -9.36 -2.53
N ALA A 217 -7.08 -8.60 -1.43
CA ALA A 217 -8.28 -7.96 -0.90
C ALA A 217 -8.83 -6.88 -1.84
N ALA A 218 -8.01 -6.35 -2.75
CA ALA A 218 -8.44 -5.35 -3.71
C ALA A 218 -9.52 -5.88 -4.67
N THR A 219 -10.52 -5.03 -4.88
CA THR A 219 -11.64 -5.28 -5.81
C THR A 219 -11.58 -4.38 -7.04
N ALA A 220 -10.81 -3.31 -6.99
CA ALA A 220 -10.62 -2.38 -8.09
C ALA A 220 -9.77 -3.03 -9.21
N PRO A 221 -10.24 -3.03 -10.47
CA PRO A 221 -9.51 -3.64 -11.58
C PRO A 221 -8.16 -2.98 -11.86
N GLU A 222 -8.00 -1.69 -11.52
CA GLU A 222 -6.76 -0.92 -11.66
C GLU A 222 -5.62 -1.54 -10.83
N VAL A 223 -5.92 -2.02 -9.63
CA VAL A 223 -4.95 -2.69 -8.75
C VAL A 223 -4.43 -3.98 -9.38
N TRP A 224 -5.28 -4.70 -10.12
CA TRP A 224 -4.90 -5.91 -10.84
C TRP A 224 -4.21 -5.59 -12.17
N ALA A 225 -4.50 -4.44 -12.77
CA ALA A 225 -3.77 -3.94 -13.94
C ALA A 225 -2.28 -3.71 -13.60
N LEU A 226 -1.96 -3.23 -12.38
CA LEU A 226 -0.59 -3.16 -11.88
C LEU A 226 0.10 -4.53 -11.90
N LEU A 227 -0.60 -5.60 -11.52
CA LEU A 227 -0.04 -6.95 -11.59
C LEU A 227 0.15 -7.40 -13.03
N GLY A 228 -0.79 -7.07 -13.92
CA GLY A 228 -0.66 -7.32 -15.35
C GLY A 228 0.58 -6.67 -15.95
N GLU A 229 0.87 -5.41 -15.58
CA GLU A 229 2.10 -4.71 -15.94
C GLU A 229 3.35 -5.47 -15.44
N GLU A 230 3.40 -5.79 -14.15
CA GLU A 230 4.56 -6.49 -13.58
C GLU A 230 4.79 -7.86 -14.23
N VAL A 231 3.72 -8.63 -14.49
CA VAL A 231 3.81 -9.91 -15.19
C VAL A 231 4.28 -9.73 -16.63
N TYR A 232 3.80 -8.71 -17.34
CA TYR A 232 4.20 -8.40 -18.70
C TYR A 232 5.72 -8.13 -18.77
N TYR A 233 6.21 -7.21 -17.94
CA TYR A 233 7.61 -6.78 -17.97
C TYR A 233 8.59 -7.78 -17.36
N HIS A 234 8.13 -8.64 -16.43
CA HIS A 234 8.98 -9.61 -15.74
C HIS A 234 8.63 -11.07 -16.07
N SER A 235 7.92 -11.32 -17.17
CA SER A 235 7.46 -12.66 -17.57
C SER A 235 8.60 -13.68 -17.65
N GLU A 236 9.75 -13.33 -18.22
CA GLU A 236 10.91 -14.24 -18.27
C GLU A 236 11.39 -14.62 -16.86
N SER A 237 11.50 -13.64 -15.95
CA SER A 237 11.88 -13.86 -14.55
C SER A 237 10.82 -14.57 -13.70
N ILE A 238 9.54 -14.46 -14.05
CA ILE A 238 8.47 -15.13 -13.30
C ILE A 238 8.36 -16.59 -13.73
N PHE A 239 8.48 -16.87 -15.03
CA PHE A 239 8.12 -18.18 -15.59
C PHE A 239 9.33 -19.01 -16.06
N ARG A 240 10.44 -18.40 -16.48
CA ARG A 240 11.60 -19.11 -17.06
C ARG A 240 12.80 -19.11 -16.12
N ASP A 241 13.24 -17.92 -15.75
CA ASP A 241 14.45 -17.71 -14.98
C ASP A 241 14.09 -17.62 -13.51
N LYS A 242 14.65 -18.48 -12.64
CA LYS A 242 14.35 -18.47 -11.20
C LYS A 242 14.89 -17.24 -10.46
N TYR A 243 15.35 -16.23 -11.20
CA TYR A 243 15.90 -14.99 -10.70
C TYR A 243 15.24 -13.85 -11.42
N PHE A 244 14.86 -12.86 -10.65
CA PHE A 244 14.32 -11.64 -11.17
C PHE A 244 15.42 -10.56 -11.16
N HIS A 245 15.39 -9.59 -12.07
CA HIS A 245 16.35 -8.49 -12.12
C HIS A 245 15.80 -7.24 -11.40
N GLY A 246 16.40 -6.84 -10.28
CA GLY A 246 16.00 -5.68 -9.46
C GLY A 246 16.32 -5.85 -7.96
N PRO A 247 16.21 -4.81 -7.10
CA PRO A 247 16.59 -4.89 -5.68
C PRO A 247 15.76 -5.91 -4.86
N PHE A 248 14.44 -5.90 -5.03
CA PHE A 248 13.50 -6.90 -4.44
C PHE A 248 13.81 -8.34 -4.87
N LEU A 249 14.32 -8.42 -6.09
CA LEU A 249 14.43 -9.62 -6.88
C LEU A 249 15.74 -10.37 -6.62
N MET A 250 16.60 -9.82 -5.76
CA MET A 250 17.81 -10.46 -5.25
C MET A 250 17.56 -11.44 -4.09
N SER A 251 16.39 -11.43 -3.45
CA SER A 251 16.04 -12.41 -2.40
C SER A 251 15.38 -13.65 -3.03
N PRO A 252 16.04 -14.83 -3.04
CA PRO A 252 15.44 -16.03 -3.61
C PRO A 252 14.14 -16.43 -2.90
N GLN A 253 14.03 -16.17 -1.60
CA GLN A 253 12.87 -16.50 -0.80
C GLN A 253 11.66 -15.63 -1.16
N LEU A 254 11.84 -14.31 -1.27
CA LEU A 254 10.76 -13.40 -1.64
C LEU A 254 10.33 -13.63 -3.09
N SER A 255 11.29 -13.78 -4.01
CA SER A 255 11.03 -14.13 -5.41
C SER A 255 10.22 -15.42 -5.53
N GLN A 256 10.56 -16.47 -4.77
CA GLN A 256 9.79 -17.71 -4.78
C GLN A 256 8.39 -17.55 -4.19
N ARG A 257 8.21 -16.75 -3.12
CA ARG A 257 6.89 -16.47 -2.55
C ARG A 257 6.01 -15.72 -3.55
N PHE A 258 6.53 -14.65 -4.15
CA PHE A 258 5.82 -13.89 -5.18
C PHE A 258 5.45 -14.77 -6.38
N ARG A 259 6.39 -15.61 -6.85
CA ARG A 259 6.12 -16.56 -7.93
C ARG A 259 5.01 -17.56 -7.56
N THR A 260 5.08 -18.16 -6.37
CA THR A 260 4.05 -19.10 -5.91
C THR A 260 2.68 -18.41 -5.86
N TRP A 261 2.63 -17.17 -5.38
CA TRP A 261 1.41 -16.37 -5.30
C TRP A 261 0.86 -16.01 -6.68
N VAL A 262 1.66 -15.41 -7.57
CA VAL A 262 1.21 -14.94 -8.89
C VAL A 262 0.75 -16.09 -9.79
N THR A 263 1.33 -17.28 -9.60
CA THR A 263 0.99 -18.50 -10.35
C THR A 263 -0.10 -19.34 -9.67
N SER A 264 -0.91 -18.73 -8.80
CA SER A 264 -2.00 -19.37 -8.09
C SER A 264 -3.35 -19.21 -8.82
N GLN A 265 -4.25 -20.18 -8.59
CA GLN A 265 -5.60 -20.16 -9.15
C GLN A 265 -6.42 -18.91 -8.75
N PRO A 266 -6.40 -18.43 -7.48
CA PRO A 266 -7.09 -17.20 -7.10
C PRO A 266 -6.61 -15.96 -7.86
N VAL A 267 -5.31 -15.81 -8.07
CA VAL A 267 -4.75 -14.68 -8.83
C VAL A 267 -5.18 -14.73 -10.30
N ARG A 268 -5.15 -15.92 -10.92
CA ARG A 268 -5.65 -16.12 -12.29
C ARG A 268 -7.10 -15.65 -12.45
N ASP A 269 -7.97 -16.04 -11.52
CA ASP A 269 -9.40 -15.72 -11.57
C ASP A 269 -9.66 -14.21 -11.35
N LYS A 270 -8.83 -13.57 -10.51
CA LYS A 270 -8.86 -12.12 -10.29
C LYS A 270 -8.41 -11.34 -11.53
N LEU A 271 -7.34 -11.77 -12.20
CA LEU A 271 -6.90 -11.15 -13.45
C LEU A 271 -7.95 -11.24 -14.55
N LEU A 272 -8.63 -12.39 -14.67
CA LEU A 272 -9.75 -12.55 -15.62
C LEU A 272 -10.90 -11.58 -15.30
N THR A 273 -11.24 -11.46 -14.02
CA THR A 273 -12.28 -10.52 -13.58
C THR A 273 -11.88 -9.08 -13.89
N ALA A 274 -10.63 -8.69 -13.59
CA ALA A 274 -10.12 -7.35 -13.87
C ALA A 274 -10.08 -7.06 -15.38
N PHE A 275 -9.65 -8.01 -16.20
CA PHE A 275 -9.66 -7.92 -17.67
C PHE A 275 -11.05 -7.61 -18.22
N SER A 276 -12.11 -8.19 -17.64
CA SER A 276 -13.49 -7.92 -18.08
C SER A 276 -14.02 -6.52 -17.72
N GLN A 277 -13.29 -5.77 -16.88
CA GLN A 277 -13.73 -4.50 -16.30
C GLN A 277 -12.77 -3.34 -16.61
N CYS A 278 -11.59 -3.60 -17.18
CA CYS A 278 -10.57 -2.59 -17.38
C CYS A 278 -10.77 -1.79 -18.68
N ALA A 279 -10.06 -0.66 -18.77
CA ALA A 279 -9.90 0.09 -20.01
C ALA A 279 -9.06 -0.69 -21.04
N GLU A 280 -9.19 -0.32 -22.32
CA GLU A 280 -8.50 -0.97 -23.45
C GLU A 280 -6.96 -0.96 -23.29
N GLU A 281 -6.40 0.12 -22.74
CA GLU A 281 -4.95 0.27 -22.50
C GLU A 281 -4.37 -0.80 -21.55
N ALA A 282 -5.15 -1.23 -20.55
CA ALA A 282 -4.72 -2.25 -19.58
C ALA A 282 -5.05 -3.68 -20.05
N ALA A 283 -5.99 -3.83 -21.00
CA ALA A 283 -6.53 -5.11 -21.42
C ALA A 283 -5.46 -6.02 -22.04
N GLU A 284 -4.56 -5.48 -22.86
CA GLU A 284 -3.48 -6.26 -23.49
C GLU A 284 -2.60 -6.95 -22.44
N LYS A 285 -2.14 -6.19 -21.43
CA LYS A 285 -1.20 -6.69 -20.41
C LYS A 285 -1.89 -7.64 -19.44
N LEU A 286 -3.13 -7.34 -19.05
CA LEU A 286 -3.96 -8.23 -18.24
C LEU A 286 -4.24 -9.56 -18.96
N GLY A 287 -4.57 -9.51 -20.25
CA GLY A 287 -4.81 -10.70 -21.08
C GLY A 287 -3.56 -11.56 -21.19
N LEU A 288 -2.40 -10.96 -21.50
CA LEU A 288 -1.13 -11.69 -21.57
C LEU A 288 -0.78 -12.31 -20.21
N ALA A 289 -0.92 -11.56 -19.12
CA ALA A 289 -0.65 -12.05 -17.78
C ALA A 289 -1.53 -13.25 -17.42
N TYR A 290 -2.84 -13.16 -17.72
CA TYR A 290 -3.77 -14.25 -17.54
C TYR A 290 -3.34 -15.50 -18.32
N ASP A 291 -3.03 -15.38 -19.61
CA ASP A 291 -2.65 -16.51 -20.47
C ASP A 291 -1.36 -17.18 -19.99
N LEU A 292 -0.35 -16.39 -19.59
CA LEU A 292 0.91 -16.91 -19.04
C LEU A 292 0.68 -17.69 -17.73
N ILE A 293 -0.13 -17.13 -16.82
CA ILE A 293 -0.44 -17.77 -15.54
C ILE A 293 -1.29 -19.03 -15.75
N ASP A 294 -2.29 -18.99 -16.62
CA ASP A 294 -3.13 -20.14 -16.95
C ASP A 294 -2.32 -21.28 -17.60
N CYS A 295 -1.39 -20.94 -18.50
CA CYS A 295 -0.43 -21.88 -19.06
C CYS A 295 0.44 -22.52 -17.96
N GLU A 296 1.04 -21.71 -17.10
CA GLU A 296 1.87 -22.19 -16.00
C GLU A 296 1.09 -23.12 -15.05
N ILE A 297 -0.16 -22.79 -14.71
CA ILE A 297 -1.02 -23.64 -13.87
C ILE A 297 -1.34 -24.97 -14.56
N LYS A 298 -1.69 -24.95 -15.86
CA LYS A 298 -2.08 -26.16 -16.62
C LYS A 298 -0.90 -27.11 -16.86
N TYR A 299 0.30 -26.57 -17.05
CA TYR A 299 1.46 -27.34 -17.49
C TYR A 299 2.55 -27.48 -16.42
N LYS A 300 2.31 -27.00 -15.19
CA LYS A 300 3.18 -27.25 -14.03
C LYS A 300 3.36 -28.76 -13.80
N ARG A 301 4.55 -29.24 -14.20
CA ARG A 301 5.19 -30.48 -13.74
C ARG A 301 5.95 -30.21 -12.45
#